data_AF-A0A9D6QH86-F1
#
_entry.id   AF-A0A9D6QH86-F1
#
_cell.length_a   1.000
_cell.length_b   1.000
_cell.length_c   1.000
_cell.angle_alpha   90.00
_cell.angle_beta   90.00
_cell.angle_gamma   90.00
#
_symmetry.space_group_name_H-M   'P 1'
#
loop_
_entity.id
_entity.type
_entity.pdbx_description
1 polymer ?
#
loop_
_entity_poly.entity_id
_entity_poly.type
_entity_poly.pdbx_seq_one_letter_code
_entity_poly.pdbx_strand_id
1 'polypeptide(L)'
;PEGALVVNIGDMLQRLTNNVLPSTTHRVVNPAPERAHLPRYSIPFFLHFAPDYLIEAAPSCISADNPNRYPTPITAHNFLYERLREIRLA
;
A
#
# COMPACT_ATOMS: atom_id res chain seq x y z
N PRO A 1 8.75 12.58 -15.25
CA PRO A 1 9.35 12.79 -16.58
C PRO A 1 9.33 11.46 -17.35
N GLU A 2 9.67 11.45 -18.63
CA GLU A 2 9.92 10.19 -19.35
C GLU A 2 11.04 9.39 -18.65
N GLY A 3 10.93 8.06 -18.67
CA GLY A 3 11.84 7.18 -17.94
C GLY A 3 11.67 7.16 -16.41
N ALA A 4 10.70 7.88 -15.85
CA ALA A 4 10.43 7.86 -14.42
C ALA A 4 9.50 6.70 -14.01
N LEU A 5 9.66 6.25 -12.76
CA LEU A 5 8.74 5.34 -12.09
C LEU A 5 7.92 6.11 -11.07
N VAL A 6 6.62 5.83 -11.04
CA VAL A 6 5.75 6.26 -9.93
C VAL A 6 5.75 5.15 -8.89
N VAL A 7 6.13 5.48 -7.67
CA VAL A 7 6.19 4.55 -6.53
C VAL A 7 5.34 5.10 -5.40
N ASN A 8 4.47 4.26 -4.84
CA ASN A 8 3.65 4.61 -3.68
C ASN A 8 3.84 3.61 -2.54
N ILE A 9 3.50 4.05 -1.33
CA ILE A 9 3.43 3.22 -0.14
C ILE A 9 2.14 2.40 -0.18
N GLY A 10 2.22 1.12 0.20
CA GLY A 10 1.07 0.24 0.37
C GLY A 10 0.76 -0.05 1.85
N ASP A 11 -0.39 -0.64 2.11
CA ASP A 11 -0.93 -0.83 3.46
C ASP A 11 -0.03 -1.65 4.38
N MET A 12 0.71 -2.64 3.84
CA MET A 12 1.68 -3.43 4.62
C MET A 12 2.79 -2.55 5.20
N LEU A 13 3.34 -1.63 4.40
CA LEU A 13 4.41 -0.73 4.81
C LEU A 13 3.88 0.40 5.70
N GLN A 14 2.66 0.88 5.46
CA GLN A 14 1.98 1.79 6.39
C GLN A 14 1.84 1.17 7.78
N ARG A 15 1.44 -0.10 7.85
CA ARG A 15 1.29 -0.84 9.12
C ARG A 15 2.65 -1.01 9.83
N LEU A 16 3.66 -1.48 9.10
CA LEU A 16 5.04 -1.63 9.62
C LEU A 16 5.57 -0.31 10.20
N THR A 17 5.30 0.81 9.54
CA THR A 17 5.80 2.14 9.97
C THR A 17 4.87 2.86 10.93
N ASN A 18 3.89 2.18 11.54
CA ASN A 18 2.95 2.79 12.48
C ASN A 18 2.32 4.10 11.94
N ASN A 19 1.96 4.10 10.65
CA ASN A 19 1.41 5.21 9.88
C ASN A 19 2.34 6.41 9.63
N VAL A 20 3.64 6.31 9.93
CA VAL A 20 4.61 7.38 9.56
C VAL A 20 4.70 7.52 8.04
N LEU A 21 4.67 6.40 7.30
CA LEU A 21 4.55 6.41 5.84
C LEU A 21 3.11 6.07 5.44
N PRO A 22 2.32 7.04 4.96
CA PRO A 22 0.90 6.81 4.66
C PRO A 22 0.71 6.08 3.33
N SER A 23 -0.20 5.10 3.32
CA SER A 23 -0.76 4.48 2.12
C SER A 23 -1.90 5.35 1.60
N THR A 24 -1.66 6.07 0.51
CA THR A 24 -2.59 7.09 0.00
C THR A 24 -3.53 6.53 -1.05
N THR A 25 -4.82 6.91 -0.96
CA THR A 25 -5.80 6.64 -2.00
C THR A 25 -5.43 7.34 -3.31
N HIS A 26 -5.46 6.62 -4.42
CA HIS A 26 -5.23 7.16 -5.76
C HIS A 26 -6.23 6.58 -6.76
N ARG A 27 -6.49 7.31 -7.85
CA ARG A 27 -7.38 6.88 -8.93
C ARG A 27 -6.85 7.34 -10.28
N VAL A 28 -7.21 6.60 -11.33
CA VAL A 28 -7.02 7.04 -12.71
C VAL A 28 -8.31 7.70 -13.17
N VAL A 29 -8.22 8.91 -13.72
CA VAL A 29 -9.36 9.65 -14.28
C VAL A 29 -9.36 9.56 -15.80
N ASN A 30 -10.49 9.86 -16.42
CA ASN A 30 -10.58 9.98 -17.87
C ASN A 30 -9.57 11.03 -18.36
N PRO A 31 -8.85 10.77 -19.46
CA PRO A 31 -7.94 11.74 -20.05
C PRO A 31 -8.73 12.90 -20.65
N ALA A 32 -8.03 13.99 -21.01
CA ALA A 32 -8.63 15.11 -21.73
C ALA A 32 -9.30 14.65 -23.05
N PRO A 33 -10.33 15.36 -23.55
CA PRO A 33 -11.10 14.94 -24.72
C PRO A 33 -10.24 14.62 -25.95
N GLU A 34 -9.15 15.36 -26.17
CA GLU A 34 -8.27 15.14 -27.32
C GLU A 34 -7.56 13.79 -27.27
N ARG A 35 -7.44 13.19 -26.08
CA ARG A 35 -6.78 11.89 -25.86
C ARG A 35 -7.74 10.76 -25.51
N ALA A 36 -9.04 11.04 -25.40
CA ALA A 36 -10.06 10.07 -24.98
C ALA A 36 -10.19 8.87 -25.92
N HIS A 37 -9.83 9.04 -27.20
CA HIS A 37 -9.87 7.99 -28.21
C HIS A 37 -8.62 7.10 -28.24
N LEU A 38 -7.58 7.45 -27.47
CA LEU A 38 -6.30 6.75 -27.48
C LEU A 38 -6.24 5.71 -26.34
N PRO A 39 -5.75 4.48 -26.60
CA PRO A 39 -5.56 3.50 -25.55
C PRO A 39 -4.45 3.95 -24.57
N ARG A 40 -4.64 3.64 -23.29
CA ARG A 40 -3.64 3.87 -22.23
C ARG A 40 -3.24 2.53 -21.61
N TYR A 41 -1.96 2.21 -21.72
CA TYR A 41 -1.37 1.02 -21.08
C TYR A 41 -0.59 1.42 -19.82
N SER A 42 -0.63 0.57 -18.80
CA SER A 42 0.17 0.71 -17.57
C SER A 42 0.58 -0.66 -17.07
N ILE A 43 1.80 -0.76 -16.54
CA ILE A 43 2.37 -2.02 -16.02
C ILE A 43 2.69 -1.82 -14.54
N PRO A 44 1.73 -1.99 -13.62
CA PRO A 44 1.99 -1.91 -12.19
C PRO A 44 2.74 -3.17 -11.71
N PHE A 45 3.69 -2.98 -10.79
CA PHE A 45 4.33 -4.07 -10.07
C PHE A 45 4.01 -3.96 -8.58
N PHE A 46 3.33 -4.97 -8.03
CA PHE A 46 2.95 -5.00 -6.62
C PHE A 46 3.97 -5.79 -5.79
N LEU A 47 4.90 -5.07 -5.16
CA LEU A 47 5.88 -5.66 -4.27
C LEU A 47 5.23 -5.97 -2.91
N HIS A 48 5.37 -7.21 -2.45
CA HIS A 48 4.87 -7.68 -1.15
C HIS A 48 6.03 -8.12 -0.25
N PHE A 49 5.81 -8.12 1.06
CA PHE A 49 6.67 -8.86 1.97
C PHE A 49 6.55 -10.37 1.73
N ALA A 50 7.53 -11.13 2.21
CA ALA A 50 7.42 -12.59 2.23
C ALA A 50 6.14 -13.01 2.96
N PRO A 51 5.41 -14.04 2.50
CA PRO A 51 4.09 -14.39 3.07
C PRO A 51 4.10 -14.64 4.59
N ASP A 52 5.18 -15.24 5.10
CA ASP A 52 5.42 -15.58 6.50
C ASP A 52 6.04 -14.44 7.32
N TYR A 53 6.41 -13.31 6.69
CA TYR A 53 6.93 -12.15 7.40
C TYR A 53 5.89 -11.59 8.38
N LEU A 54 6.28 -11.47 9.65
CA LEU A 54 5.43 -10.95 10.70
C LEU A 54 5.51 -9.41 10.72
N ILE A 55 4.38 -8.75 10.42
CA ILE A 55 4.27 -7.30 10.40
C ILE A 55 4.02 -6.79 11.82
N GLU A 56 5.09 -6.29 12.43
CA GLU A 56 5.10 -5.61 13.73
C GLU A 56 5.44 -4.13 13.53
N ALA A 57 4.82 -3.25 14.32
CA ALA A 57 5.15 -1.83 14.25
C ALA A 57 6.64 -1.61 14.62
N ALA A 58 7.40 -0.99 13.72
CA ALA A 58 8.83 -0.77 13.92
C ALA A 58 9.07 0.10 15.18
N PRO A 59 9.99 -0.28 16.09
CA PRO A 59 10.24 0.47 17.32
C PRO A 59 10.56 1.95 17.10
N SER A 60 11.28 2.28 16.01
CA SER A 60 11.61 3.65 15.62
C SER A 60 10.40 4.50 15.19
N CYS A 61 9.25 3.88 14.96
CA CYS A 61 8.01 4.53 14.55
C CYS A 61 6.98 4.63 15.70
N ILE A 62 7.36 4.20 16.91
CA ILE A 62 6.54 4.27 18.12
C ILE A 62 7.12 5.34 19.05
N SER A 63 6.27 6.23 19.52
CA SER A 63 6.64 7.27 20.49
C SER A 63 5.46 7.60 21.41
N ALA A 64 5.66 8.50 22.38
CA ALA A 64 4.56 8.99 23.21
C ALA A 64 3.45 9.66 22.37
N ASP A 65 3.82 10.40 21.32
CA ASP A 65 2.90 11.11 20.44
C ASP A 65 2.35 10.24 19.30
N ASN A 66 3.00 9.11 19.00
CA ASN A 66 2.52 8.10 18.07
C ASN A 66 2.61 6.71 18.72
N PRO A 67 1.69 6.37 19.65
CA PRO A 67 1.69 5.07 20.31
C PRO A 67 1.46 3.95 19.29
N ASN A 68 1.75 2.71 19.67
CA ASN A 68 1.58 1.56 18.79
C ASN A 68 0.10 1.38 18.40
N ARG A 69 -0.23 1.65 17.13
CA ARG A 69 -1.58 1.51 16.55
C ARG A 69 -1.93 0.06 16.24
N TYR A 70 -0.94 -0.81 16.19
CA TYR A 70 -1.05 -2.21 15.77
C TYR A 70 -0.45 -3.13 16.85
N PRO A 71 -1.08 -3.23 18.03
CA PRO A 71 -0.54 -4.00 19.15
C PRO A 71 -0.46 -5.50 18.87
N THR A 72 -1.32 -6.01 17.98
CA THR A 72 -1.30 -7.42 17.55
C THR A 72 -0.56 -7.53 16.22
N PRO A 73 0.59 -8.24 16.19
CA PRO A 73 1.29 -8.58 14.95
C PRO A 73 0.42 -9.40 14.00
N ILE A 74 0.70 -9.32 12.70
CA ILE A 74 0.01 -10.13 11.69
C ILE A 74 0.99 -10.53 10.57
N THR A 75 0.95 -11.76 10.10
CA THR A 75 1.74 -12.19 8.95
C THR A 75 1.29 -11.46 7.68
N ALA A 76 2.21 -11.17 6.76
CA ALA A 76 1.88 -10.51 5.50
C ALA A 76 0.81 -11.26 4.69
N HIS A 77 0.83 -12.60 4.70
CA HIS A 77 -0.21 -13.40 4.04
C HIS A 77 -1.61 -13.15 4.62
N ASN A 78 -1.77 -13.27 5.93
CA ASN A 78 -3.06 -13.04 6.59
C ASN A 78 -3.53 -11.60 6.38
N PHE A 79 -2.63 -10.61 6.45
CA PHE A 79 -2.99 -9.22 6.20
C PHE A 79 -3.43 -9.00 4.74
N LEU A 80 -2.76 -9.61 3.76
CA LEU A 80 -3.20 -9.58 2.37
C LEU A 80 -4.63 -10.14 2.21
N TYR A 81 -4.91 -11.29 2.82
CA TYR A 81 -6.24 -11.90 2.78
C TYR A 81 -7.33 -11.06 3.47
N GLU A 82 -7.00 -10.43 4.60
CA GLU A 82 -7.88 -9.46 5.26
C GLU A 82 -8.26 -8.33 4.30
N ARG A 83 -7.26 -7.70 3.66
CA ARG A 83 -7.49 -6.62 2.70
C ARG A 83 -8.29 -7.08 1.48
N LEU A 84 -7.98 -8.26 0.92
CA LEU A 84 -8.71 -8.84 -0.22
C LEU A 84 -10.19 -9.05 0.11
N ARG A 85 -10.52 -9.53 1.31
CA ARG A 85 -11.91 -9.69 1.78
C ARG A 85 -12.61 -8.35 1.94
N GLU A 86 -11.95 -7.36 2.53
CA GLU A 86 -12.51 -6.01 2.70
C GLU A 86 -12.87 -5.35 1.36
N ILE A 87 -12.05 -5.59 0.31
CA ILE A 87 -12.32 -5.11 -1.05
C ILE A 87 -13.12 -6.10 -1.91
N ARG A 88 -13.60 -7.20 -1.32
CA ARG A 88 -14.47 -8.22 -1.95
C ARG A 88 -13.85 -8.92 -3.17
N LEU A 89 -12.55 -9.17 -3.12
CA LEU A 89 -11.81 -9.94 -4.12
C LEU A 89 -11.49 -11.38 -3.66
N ALA A 90 -11.79 -11.73 -2.41
CA ALA A 90 -11.60 -13.06 -1.82
C ALA A 90 -12.72 -13.39 -0.81
#